data_AF-A0A2W4I4Y0-F1
#
_entry.id   AF-A0A2W4I4Y0-F1
#
_cell.length_a   1.000
_cell.length_b   1.000
_cell.length_c   1.000
_cell.angle_alpha   90.00
_cell.angle_beta   90.00
_cell.angle_gamma   90.00
#
_symmetry.space_group_name_H-M   'P 1'
#
loop_
_entity.id
_entity.type
_entity.pdbx_description
1 polymer ?
#
loop_
_entity_poly.entity_id
_entity_poly.type
_entity_poly.pdbx_seq_one_letter_code
_entity_poly.pdbx_strand_id
1 'polypeptide(L)'
;MTRNTTVAAKTDSKTTKASTKGLRTTGAIFALPDYALVAVTGKDAERFLHSQTTNDVKGMKECDGQMSALLDRKAHVISLFDVFRHNEKYFLLISNNQCEKVVNQLDTFRFADKVEFEKLTGQLLAVQGPRARKLLMQAGAKTANDLALPVSQIDLFGFKSLVFSRSLTGEEGYVIFVAEESSEKFWQQLQKTAKSIDVVELDEKSVDAARIEAGMVSFGVDLTEENLMPETGLDHTHVSYTKGCFLGQEVLARVKSHGAPSRGLVGLVFTSFEGNRSQKPFTLNSEILHDSQTIGWIQSNCFSPSLDKYVALAYVKREYRVVGKQLAVSIDGKPFEVEIALLPFIAPPSAEQRARQLYEEALESFAKESDEDETSCAETLLREALMLAPAMEDAYEALGVILSRRNRLDEAVALMKALVDLNADSVMAHANLSVFYMQQEQIEKAEEEKAISMSIRMRMAAKEATRERQEEEEKKRLKEEAVGRMDMFSQVLEIDPDDLLANSGMGNCLVTLEEFEKSLPYLQKAIEVKPTHTVAYVDLAKAFAALDRKPEAAEILQKGIEVASKRGDMMPLKSMQAQLKELN
;
A
#
# COMPACT_ATOMS: atom_id res chain seq x y z
N MET A 1 48.72 -15.81 -15.09
CA MET A 1 48.95 -14.61 -14.25
C MET A 1 47.81 -14.52 -13.26
N THR A 2 48.19 -14.41 -12.01
CA THR A 2 47.49 -14.80 -10.77
C THR A 2 46.21 -14.02 -10.49
N ARG A 3 45.12 -14.76 -10.31
CA ARG A 3 43.88 -14.30 -9.64
C ARG A 3 44.18 -14.13 -8.15
N ASN A 4 44.02 -12.92 -7.63
CA ASN A 4 43.98 -12.69 -6.19
C ASN A 4 42.52 -12.77 -5.73
N THR A 5 42.20 -13.91 -5.12
CA THR A 5 41.08 -14.12 -4.20
C THR A 5 41.27 -13.26 -2.95
N THR A 6 40.26 -12.49 -2.56
CA THR A 6 40.24 -11.82 -1.25
C THR A 6 38.93 -12.17 -0.54
N VAL A 7 39.06 -13.13 0.37
CA VAL A 7 38.36 -13.33 1.66
C VAL A 7 36.84 -13.12 1.67
N ALA A 8 36.11 -14.22 1.43
CA ALA A 8 34.76 -14.40 1.93
C ALA A 8 34.80 -14.62 3.46
N ALA A 9 34.29 -13.66 4.22
CA ALA A 9 34.06 -13.81 5.66
C ALA A 9 32.80 -14.67 5.87
N LYS A 10 33.01 -15.89 6.37
CA LYS A 10 31.94 -16.72 6.96
C LYS A 10 31.41 -16.01 8.21
N THR A 11 30.10 -15.80 8.28
CA THR A 11 29.40 -15.47 9.52
C THR A 11 28.39 -16.57 9.84
N ASP A 12 28.57 -17.12 11.04
CA ASP A 12 27.76 -18.19 11.62
C ASP A 12 26.33 -17.73 11.96
N SER A 13 25.45 -18.73 11.95
CA SER A 13 24.01 -18.67 12.09
C SER A 13 23.51 -18.12 13.44
N LYS A 14 22.89 -16.93 13.42
CA LYS A 14 21.62 -16.58 14.11
C LYS A 14 21.21 -15.13 13.80
N THR A 15 21.31 -14.73 12.54
CA THR A 15 20.95 -13.40 12.03
C THR A 15 19.60 -13.50 11.32
N THR A 16 18.68 -12.59 11.61
CA THR A 16 17.46 -12.34 10.84
C THR A 16 17.83 -12.41 9.35
N LYS A 17 17.36 -13.43 8.62
CA LYS A 17 17.80 -13.65 7.22
C LYS A 17 17.50 -12.37 6.44
N ALA A 18 18.54 -11.70 5.94
CA ALA A 18 18.45 -10.65 4.94
C ALA A 18 17.54 -11.16 3.81
N SER A 19 16.32 -10.65 3.77
CA SER A 19 15.25 -11.15 2.91
C SER A 19 14.26 -10.02 2.67
N THR A 20 13.44 -10.15 1.62
CA THR A 20 12.36 -9.18 1.37
C THR A 20 11.43 -9.03 2.57
N LYS A 21 11.20 -10.10 3.34
CA LYS A 21 10.43 -10.05 4.59
C LYS A 21 11.03 -9.07 5.62
N GLY A 22 12.35 -9.11 5.82
CA GLY A 22 13.04 -8.16 6.72
C GLY A 22 12.89 -6.72 6.24
N LEU A 23 13.01 -6.48 4.93
CA LEU A 23 12.75 -5.19 4.31
C LEU A 23 11.32 -4.68 4.57
N ARG A 24 10.29 -5.55 4.44
CA ARG A 24 8.89 -5.17 4.71
C ARG A 24 8.62 -4.88 6.18
N THR A 25 9.32 -5.55 7.11
CA THR A 25 9.06 -5.42 8.55
C THR A 25 9.86 -4.31 9.22
N THR A 26 11.12 -4.11 8.82
CA THR A 26 12.01 -3.15 9.45
C THR A 26 12.59 -2.21 8.43
N GLY A 27 13.19 -2.73 7.38
CA GLY A 27 13.77 -1.96 6.30
C GLY A 27 15.12 -2.51 5.88
N ALA A 28 15.67 -1.97 4.80
CA ALA A 28 16.97 -2.37 4.30
C ALA A 28 17.83 -1.24 3.75
N ILE A 29 19.13 -1.49 3.75
CA ILE A 29 20.13 -0.72 3.01
C ILE A 29 20.79 -1.59 1.93
N PHE A 30 21.20 -0.97 0.82
CA PHE A 30 21.98 -1.61 -0.24
C PHE A 30 22.64 -0.56 -1.14
N ALA A 31 23.75 -0.92 -1.78
CA ALA A 31 24.39 -0.06 -2.78
C ALA A 31 23.68 -0.13 -4.15
N LEU A 32 23.79 0.93 -4.94
CA LEU A 32 23.22 1.05 -6.29
C LEU A 32 24.32 1.24 -7.34
N PRO A 33 25.21 0.25 -7.56
CA PRO A 33 26.30 0.37 -8.54
C PRO A 33 25.79 0.49 -9.99
N ASP A 34 24.56 0.03 -10.24
CA ASP A 34 23.91 0.08 -11.54
C ASP A 34 23.13 1.38 -11.79
N TYR A 35 23.31 2.39 -10.95
CA TYR A 35 22.74 3.73 -11.15
C TYR A 35 23.85 4.78 -11.31
N ALA A 36 23.52 5.84 -12.03
CA ALA A 36 24.33 7.03 -12.21
C ALA A 36 23.48 8.28 -11.93
N LEU A 37 24.13 9.31 -11.42
CA LEU A 37 23.53 10.62 -11.23
C LEU A 37 24.16 11.60 -12.22
N VAL A 38 23.35 12.22 -13.08
CA VAL A 38 23.81 13.22 -14.04
C VAL A 38 23.23 14.57 -13.64
N ALA A 39 24.10 15.55 -13.35
CA ALA A 39 23.70 16.93 -13.18
C ALA A 39 23.50 17.58 -14.56
N VAL A 40 22.41 18.32 -14.69
CA VAL A 40 22.06 19.11 -15.87
C VAL A 40 21.96 20.57 -15.45
N THR A 41 22.81 21.40 -16.03
CA THR A 41 22.95 22.82 -15.70
C THR A 41 22.80 23.68 -16.94
N GLY A 42 22.65 25.00 -16.73
CA GLY A 42 22.58 25.98 -17.80
C GLY A 42 21.21 26.63 -17.93
N LYS A 43 21.19 27.86 -18.44
CA LYS A 43 20.00 28.74 -18.47
C LYS A 43 18.81 28.17 -19.26
N ASP A 44 19.08 27.25 -20.20
CA ASP A 44 18.05 26.68 -21.08
C ASP A 44 17.64 25.26 -20.61
N ALA A 45 18.16 24.75 -19.49
CA ALA A 45 17.98 23.37 -19.04
C ALA A 45 16.51 22.98 -18.84
N GLU A 46 15.70 23.84 -18.21
CA GLU A 46 14.26 23.59 -17.99
C GLU A 46 13.52 23.42 -19.33
N ARG A 47 13.68 24.38 -20.25
CA ARG A 47 13.04 24.35 -21.56
C ARG A 47 13.51 23.15 -22.37
N PHE A 48 14.81 22.87 -22.34
CA PHE A 48 15.43 21.78 -23.08
C PHE A 48 14.89 20.43 -22.60
N LEU A 49 15.02 20.12 -21.30
CA LEU A 49 14.50 18.87 -20.72
C LEU A 49 12.98 18.75 -20.91
N HIS A 50 12.23 19.83 -20.76
CA HIS A 50 10.79 19.82 -21.04
C HIS A 50 10.48 19.46 -22.51
N SER A 51 11.32 19.83 -23.48
CA SER A 51 11.08 19.48 -24.89
C SER A 51 11.51 18.05 -25.25
N GLN A 52 12.54 17.52 -24.58
CA GLN A 52 13.14 16.22 -24.94
C GLN A 52 12.53 15.04 -24.19
N THR A 53 11.99 15.26 -23.00
CA THR A 53 11.48 14.20 -22.12
C THR A 53 9.95 14.10 -22.15
N THR A 54 9.38 13.05 -21.59
CA THR A 54 7.93 12.79 -21.64
C THR A 54 7.10 13.45 -20.53
N ASN A 55 7.71 13.94 -19.44
CA ASN A 55 6.97 14.50 -18.30
C ASN A 55 7.17 16.03 -18.12
N ASP A 56 6.30 16.68 -17.33
CA ASP A 56 6.23 18.14 -17.28
C ASP A 56 7.34 18.78 -16.44
N VAL A 57 8.51 19.01 -17.05
CA VAL A 57 9.64 19.63 -16.36
C VAL A 57 9.40 21.11 -16.02
N LYS A 58 8.52 21.83 -16.74
CA LYS A 58 8.25 23.25 -16.46
C LYS A 58 7.38 23.43 -15.21
N GLY A 59 6.53 22.45 -14.93
CA GLY A 59 5.70 22.44 -13.73
C GLY A 59 6.47 22.13 -12.44
N MET A 60 7.72 21.62 -12.54
CA MET A 60 8.50 21.22 -11.38
C MET A 60 8.92 22.42 -10.52
N LYS A 61 8.65 22.33 -9.22
CA LYS A 61 9.07 23.33 -8.23
C LYS A 61 10.49 23.04 -7.72
N GLU A 62 11.05 23.97 -6.96
CA GLU A 62 12.28 23.70 -6.22
C GLU A 62 12.07 22.54 -5.23
N CYS A 63 13.06 21.66 -5.11
CA CYS A 63 13.02 20.41 -4.33
C CYS A 63 12.02 19.36 -4.83
N ASP A 64 11.61 19.44 -6.10
CA ASP A 64 10.62 18.55 -6.71
C ASP A 64 11.26 17.41 -7.53
N GLY A 65 10.47 16.38 -7.86
CA GLY A 65 10.94 15.18 -8.54
C GLY A 65 9.82 14.45 -9.28
N GLN A 66 10.15 13.87 -10.44
CA GLN A 66 9.20 13.08 -11.23
C GLN A 66 9.90 12.00 -12.05
N MET A 67 9.16 10.93 -12.35
CA MET A 67 9.59 9.90 -13.29
C MET A 67 9.40 10.38 -14.72
N SER A 68 10.31 10.01 -15.63
CA SER A 68 10.24 10.42 -17.03
C SER A 68 10.88 9.36 -17.94
N ALA A 69 10.61 9.49 -19.24
CA ALA A 69 11.17 8.64 -20.27
C ALA A 69 11.80 9.48 -21.40
N LEU A 70 12.66 8.82 -22.17
CA LEU A 70 13.00 9.19 -23.54
C LEU A 70 12.34 8.20 -24.48
N LEU A 71 11.72 8.72 -25.54
CA LEU A 71 11.03 7.92 -26.56
C LEU A 71 11.58 8.20 -27.95
N ASP A 72 11.40 7.25 -28.86
CA ASP A 72 11.58 7.48 -30.29
C ASP A 72 10.30 8.10 -30.92
N ARG A 73 10.35 8.38 -32.23
CA ARG A 73 9.19 8.91 -32.99
C ARG A 73 7.99 7.96 -33.04
N LYS A 74 8.20 6.66 -32.79
CA LYS A 74 7.17 5.62 -32.77
C LYS A 74 6.68 5.32 -31.34
N ALA A 75 7.14 6.07 -30.35
CA ALA A 75 6.86 5.89 -28.93
C ALA A 75 7.44 4.62 -28.29
N HIS A 76 8.51 4.04 -28.87
CA HIS A 76 9.32 3.04 -28.19
C HIS A 76 10.13 3.68 -27.07
N VAL A 77 10.30 2.94 -25.98
CA VAL A 77 11.03 3.41 -24.79
C VAL A 77 12.53 3.27 -25.02
N ILE A 78 13.22 4.40 -25.09
CA ILE A 78 14.68 4.45 -25.20
C ILE A 78 15.33 4.35 -23.82
N SER A 79 14.74 5.01 -22.83
CA SER A 79 15.21 4.97 -21.45
C SER A 79 14.14 5.46 -20.48
N LEU A 80 14.25 5.02 -19.24
CA LEU A 80 13.46 5.45 -18.08
C LEU A 80 14.42 6.02 -17.03
N PHE A 81 14.05 7.13 -16.41
CA PHE A 81 14.84 7.77 -15.36
C PHE A 81 13.99 8.73 -14.54
N ASP A 82 14.50 9.12 -13.39
CA ASP A 82 13.90 10.15 -12.56
C ASP A 82 14.57 11.51 -12.85
N VAL A 83 13.78 12.58 -12.85
CA VAL A 83 14.23 13.97 -12.98
C VAL A 83 13.92 14.69 -11.67
N PHE A 84 14.93 15.27 -11.05
CA PHE A 84 14.80 16.07 -9.82
C PHE A 84 15.25 17.50 -10.06
N ARG A 85 14.64 18.47 -9.39
CA ARG A 85 14.99 19.89 -9.47
C ARG A 85 15.48 20.38 -8.11
N HIS A 86 16.73 20.84 -8.06
CA HIS A 86 17.30 21.42 -6.85
C HIS A 86 18.42 22.43 -7.13
N ASN A 87 18.39 23.58 -6.46
CA ASN A 87 19.37 24.67 -6.54
C ASN A 87 19.66 25.12 -7.98
N GLU A 88 18.61 25.38 -8.76
CA GLU A 88 18.70 25.76 -10.18
C GLU A 88 19.32 24.69 -11.11
N LYS A 89 19.57 23.48 -10.58
CA LYS A 89 20.05 22.31 -11.32
C LYS A 89 18.93 21.30 -11.49
N TYR A 90 19.05 20.51 -12.53
CA TYR A 90 18.31 19.27 -12.65
C TYR A 90 19.23 18.08 -12.43
N PHE A 91 18.73 17.02 -11.83
CA PHE A 91 19.46 15.77 -11.65
C PHE A 91 18.70 14.63 -12.31
N LEU A 92 19.38 13.86 -13.14
CA LEU A 92 18.85 12.65 -13.75
C LEU A 92 19.41 11.44 -13.00
N LEU A 93 18.53 10.68 -12.36
CA LEU A 93 18.87 9.39 -11.77
C LEU A 93 18.57 8.30 -12.80
N ILE A 94 19.62 7.72 -13.39
CA ILE A 94 19.54 6.86 -14.57
C ILE A 94 20.22 5.53 -14.26
N SER A 95 19.76 4.41 -14.84
CA SER A 95 20.57 3.19 -14.87
C SER A 95 21.94 3.45 -15.53
N ASN A 96 23.02 3.07 -14.86
CA ASN A 96 24.39 3.35 -15.26
C ASN A 96 24.72 2.82 -16.66
N ASN A 97 24.16 1.65 -17.03
CA ASN A 97 24.28 1.07 -18.37
C ASN A 97 23.56 1.85 -19.48
N GLN A 98 22.60 2.73 -19.14
CA GLN A 98 21.91 3.63 -20.08
C GLN A 98 22.47 5.05 -20.07
N CYS A 99 23.28 5.41 -19.07
CA CYS A 99 23.75 6.78 -18.85
C CYS A 99 24.39 7.41 -20.08
N GLU A 100 25.36 6.72 -20.70
CA GLU A 100 26.07 7.25 -21.88
C GLU A 100 25.11 7.46 -23.06
N LYS A 101 24.21 6.50 -23.28
CA LYS A 101 23.21 6.56 -24.35
C LYS A 101 22.24 7.72 -24.17
N VAL A 102 21.72 7.91 -22.96
CA VAL A 102 20.81 9.01 -22.63
C VAL A 102 21.50 10.36 -22.84
N VAL A 103 22.72 10.52 -22.32
CA VAL A 103 23.48 11.78 -22.45
C VAL A 103 23.78 12.06 -23.92
N ASN A 104 24.26 11.08 -24.69
CA ASN A 104 24.55 11.27 -26.12
C ASN A 104 23.30 11.63 -26.92
N GLN A 105 22.17 11.02 -26.60
CA GLN A 105 20.91 11.32 -27.26
C GLN A 105 20.43 12.74 -26.95
N LEU A 106 20.49 13.16 -25.68
CA LEU A 106 20.17 14.54 -25.31
C LEU A 106 21.13 15.52 -25.99
N ASP A 107 22.43 15.23 -25.98
CA ASP A 107 23.45 16.10 -26.60
C ASP A 107 23.25 16.26 -28.12
N THR A 108 22.74 15.23 -28.80
CA THR A 108 22.39 15.30 -30.23
C THR A 108 21.35 16.39 -30.54
N PHE A 109 20.47 16.72 -29.58
CA PHE A 109 19.46 17.78 -29.72
C PHE A 109 19.92 19.12 -29.14
N ARG A 110 21.11 19.19 -28.51
CA ARG A 110 21.70 20.40 -27.94
C ARG A 110 22.39 21.24 -29.03
N PHE A 111 21.60 21.88 -29.89
CA PHE A 111 22.15 22.72 -30.98
C PHE A 111 22.49 24.14 -30.54
N ALA A 112 21.52 24.84 -29.93
CA ALA A 112 21.65 26.25 -29.55
C ALA A 112 21.38 26.50 -28.06
N ASP A 113 20.82 25.50 -27.37
CA ASP A 113 20.48 25.59 -25.94
C ASP A 113 21.76 25.53 -25.10
N LYS A 114 21.90 26.47 -24.17
CA LYS A 114 23.00 26.51 -23.22
C LYS A 114 22.70 25.56 -22.07
N VAL A 115 23.00 24.28 -22.30
CA VAL A 115 22.83 23.17 -21.36
C VAL A 115 24.13 22.37 -21.26
N GLU A 116 24.46 21.89 -20.07
CA GLU A 116 25.62 21.03 -19.83
C GLU A 116 25.17 19.79 -19.06
N PHE A 117 25.83 18.66 -19.34
CA PHE A 117 25.58 17.37 -18.70
C PHE A 117 26.86 16.91 -18.01
N GLU A 118 26.79 16.65 -16.72
CA GLU A 118 27.91 16.18 -15.92
C GLU A 118 27.51 14.90 -15.17
N LYS A 119 28.12 13.77 -15.52
CA LYS A 119 27.99 12.55 -14.71
C LYS A 119 28.79 12.74 -13.42
N LEU A 120 28.10 12.76 -12.29
CA LEU A 120 28.73 12.97 -10.99
C LEU A 120 29.49 11.72 -10.53
N THR A 121 30.66 11.95 -9.93
CA THR A 121 31.50 10.88 -9.39
C THR A 121 31.21 10.66 -7.91
N GLY A 122 30.71 9.46 -7.58
CA GLY A 122 30.30 9.12 -6.22
C GLY A 122 29.59 7.78 -6.15
N GLN A 123 28.98 7.48 -5.01
CA GLN A 123 28.15 6.30 -4.82
C GLN A 123 26.69 6.68 -4.58
N LEU A 124 25.79 5.85 -5.10
CA LEU A 124 24.38 5.88 -4.79
C LEU A 124 24.05 4.73 -3.83
N LEU A 125 23.40 5.05 -2.73
CA LEU A 125 23.03 4.12 -1.67
C LEU A 125 21.52 4.20 -1.44
N ALA A 126 20.88 3.06 -1.24
CA ALA A 126 19.45 3.00 -0.95
C ALA A 126 19.20 2.74 0.54
N VAL A 127 18.18 3.40 1.08
CA VAL A 127 17.60 3.10 2.39
C VAL A 127 16.08 2.97 2.20
N GLN A 128 15.54 1.77 2.39
CA GLN A 128 14.16 1.41 2.02
C GLN A 128 13.45 0.74 3.20
N GLY A 129 12.14 0.85 3.29
CA GLY A 129 11.32 0.19 4.32
C GLY A 129 10.87 1.08 5.48
N PRO A 130 10.07 0.52 6.40
CA PRO A 130 9.39 1.25 7.48
C PRO A 130 10.32 2.07 8.39
N ARG A 131 11.57 1.66 8.59
CA ARG A 131 12.54 2.38 9.45
C ARG A 131 13.50 3.26 8.66
N ALA A 132 13.29 3.44 7.35
CA ALA A 132 14.19 4.23 6.51
C ALA A 132 14.31 5.67 7.00
N ARG A 133 13.18 6.31 7.31
CA ARG A 133 13.18 7.69 7.85
C ARG A 133 13.86 7.76 9.22
N LYS A 134 13.54 6.85 10.14
CA LYS A 134 14.18 6.75 11.46
C LYS A 134 15.69 6.63 11.34
N LEU A 135 16.17 5.83 10.39
CA LEU A 135 17.59 5.69 10.10
C LEU A 135 18.19 7.05 9.70
N LEU A 136 17.56 7.77 8.77
CA LEU A 136 18.07 9.05 8.29
C LEU A 136 18.04 10.15 9.34
N MET A 137 17.05 10.14 10.24
CA MET A 137 17.02 11.02 11.40
C MET A 137 18.22 10.75 12.33
N GLN A 138 18.53 9.48 12.63
CA GLN A 138 19.74 9.13 13.39
C GLN A 138 21.04 9.45 12.66
N ALA A 139 21.00 9.47 11.32
CA ALA A 139 22.13 9.86 10.51
C ALA A 139 22.36 11.39 10.47
N GLY A 140 21.40 12.22 10.88
CA GLY A 140 21.57 13.68 10.95
C GLY A 140 20.52 14.50 10.20
N ALA A 141 19.48 13.89 9.62
CA ALA A 141 18.33 14.64 9.14
C ALA A 141 17.65 15.36 10.33
N LYS A 142 17.43 16.66 10.18
CA LYS A 142 16.97 17.51 11.30
C LYS A 142 15.46 17.43 11.49
N THR A 143 14.72 17.36 10.39
CA THR A 143 13.26 17.34 10.42
C THR A 143 12.68 16.29 9.48
N ALA A 144 11.49 15.81 9.80
CA ALA A 144 10.72 14.94 8.93
C ALA A 144 10.34 15.63 7.59
N ASN A 145 10.30 16.97 7.57
CA ASN A 145 10.05 17.74 6.35
C ASN A 145 11.21 17.65 5.36
N ASP A 146 12.45 17.62 5.84
CA ASP A 146 13.64 17.46 4.97
C ASP A 146 13.57 16.17 4.15
N LEU A 147 12.93 15.14 4.71
CA LEU A 147 12.74 13.82 4.11
C LEU A 147 11.38 13.68 3.39
N ALA A 148 10.46 14.63 3.55
CA ALA A 148 9.18 14.62 2.82
C ALA A 148 9.31 15.15 1.38
N LEU A 149 10.37 15.93 1.10
CA LEU A 149 10.62 16.50 -0.22
C LEU A 149 11.17 15.44 -1.19
N PRO A 150 10.78 15.48 -2.48
CA PRO A 150 11.35 14.61 -3.51
C PRO A 150 12.87 14.65 -3.62
N VAL A 151 13.49 15.82 -3.41
CA VAL A 151 14.95 15.95 -3.32
C VAL A 151 15.35 17.00 -2.27
N SER A 152 16.37 16.68 -1.48
CA SER A 152 16.94 17.57 -0.46
C SER A 152 18.46 17.41 -0.38
N GLN A 153 19.16 18.47 0.00
CA GLN A 153 20.56 18.38 0.40
C GLN A 153 20.65 18.35 1.93
N ILE A 154 21.18 17.25 2.47
CA ILE A 154 21.21 16.97 3.91
C ILE A 154 22.63 16.59 4.33
N ASP A 155 23.10 17.10 5.46
CA ASP A 155 24.34 16.66 6.10
C ASP A 155 24.05 15.38 6.89
N LEU A 156 24.37 14.23 6.31
CA LEU A 156 24.22 12.92 6.93
C LEU A 156 25.60 12.41 7.36
N PHE A 157 25.73 12.02 8.62
CA PHE A 157 26.99 11.60 9.24
C PHE A 157 28.12 12.64 9.14
N GLY A 158 27.75 13.92 9.01
CA GLY A 158 28.69 15.02 8.76
C GLY A 158 29.15 15.16 7.30
N PHE A 159 28.56 14.40 6.37
CA PHE A 159 28.84 14.47 4.94
C PHE A 159 27.65 15.07 4.17
N LYS A 160 27.94 16.06 3.33
CA LYS A 160 26.96 16.64 2.40
C LYS A 160 26.46 15.57 1.44
N SER A 161 25.16 15.30 1.48
CA SER A 161 24.52 14.26 0.68
C SER A 161 23.31 14.82 -0.06
N LEU A 162 23.08 14.37 -1.29
CA LEU A 162 21.79 14.58 -1.96
C LEU A 162 20.91 13.38 -1.64
N VAL A 163 19.73 13.64 -1.12
CA VAL A 163 18.75 12.63 -0.71
C VAL A 163 17.53 12.77 -1.62
N PHE A 164 17.18 11.69 -2.30
CA PHE A 164 16.04 11.59 -3.19
C PHE A 164 14.98 10.69 -2.55
N SER A 165 13.76 11.18 -2.35
CA SER A 165 12.63 10.37 -1.90
C SER A 165 12.17 9.48 -3.05
N ARG A 166 12.65 8.22 -3.07
CA ARG A 166 12.50 7.29 -4.19
C ARG A 166 12.43 5.85 -3.69
N SER A 167 11.26 5.23 -3.86
CA SER A 167 11.05 3.82 -3.58
C SER A 167 11.59 2.92 -4.70
N LEU A 168 12.50 2.01 -4.38
CA LEU A 168 13.02 0.99 -5.32
C LEU A 168 12.45 -0.40 -5.03
N THR A 169 11.60 -0.51 -4.02
CA THR A 169 11.17 -1.80 -3.49
C THR A 169 9.69 -1.88 -3.17
N GLY A 170 8.91 -0.84 -3.46
CA GLY A 170 7.50 -0.72 -3.08
C GLY A 170 7.30 -0.10 -1.70
N GLU A 171 8.28 -0.15 -0.79
CA GLU A 171 8.21 0.52 0.51
C GLU A 171 8.58 2.01 0.42
N GLU A 172 8.28 2.80 1.45
CA GLU A 172 8.91 4.11 1.62
C GLU A 172 10.43 3.96 1.51
N GLY A 173 11.10 4.89 0.83
CA GLY A 173 12.54 4.77 0.67
C GLY A 173 13.20 5.98 0.05
N TYR A 174 14.51 6.01 0.22
CA TYR A 174 15.40 7.08 -0.15
C TYR A 174 16.58 6.54 -0.95
N VAL A 175 17.03 7.32 -1.90
CA VAL A 175 18.30 7.13 -2.61
C VAL A 175 19.22 8.29 -2.22
N ILE A 176 20.45 7.97 -1.82
CA ILE A 176 21.42 8.93 -1.29
C ILE A 176 22.64 8.93 -2.20
N PHE A 177 22.97 10.11 -2.74
CA PHE A 177 24.24 10.32 -3.43
C PHE A 177 25.28 10.88 -2.46
N VAL A 178 26.44 10.24 -2.45
CA VAL A 178 27.60 10.64 -1.66
C VAL A 178 28.81 10.74 -2.58
N ALA A 179 29.56 11.84 -2.47
CA ALA A 179 30.77 12.07 -3.25
C ALA A 179 31.85 11.00 -2.95
N GLU A 180 32.62 10.65 -3.98
CA GLU A 180 33.56 9.51 -3.96
C GLU A 180 34.53 9.53 -2.75
N GLU A 181 35.02 10.71 -2.34
CA GLU A 181 35.98 10.80 -1.23
C GLU A 181 35.38 10.40 0.13
N SER A 182 34.05 10.43 0.26
CA SER A 182 33.32 10.18 1.50
C SER A 182 32.59 8.84 1.52
N SER A 183 32.40 8.19 0.36
CA SER A 183 31.51 7.05 0.21
C SER A 183 31.81 5.86 1.13
N GLU A 184 33.08 5.45 1.26
CA GLU A 184 33.46 4.30 2.09
C GLU A 184 33.15 4.54 3.57
N LYS A 185 33.52 5.72 4.09
CA LYS A 185 33.24 6.09 5.49
C LYS A 185 31.75 6.23 5.74
N PHE A 186 31.02 6.78 4.76
CA PHE A 186 29.58 6.91 4.83
C PHE A 186 28.90 5.55 4.91
N TRP A 187 29.27 4.62 4.02
CA TRP A 187 28.71 3.27 3.99
C TRP A 187 28.91 2.53 5.32
N GLN A 188 30.11 2.60 5.90
CA GLN A 188 30.39 1.99 7.21
C GLN A 188 29.53 2.57 8.34
N GLN A 189 29.29 3.89 8.34
CA GLN A 189 28.41 4.53 9.33
C GLN A 189 26.93 4.19 9.10
N LEU A 190 26.52 4.10 7.85
CA LEU A 190 25.17 3.68 7.46
C LEU A 190 24.91 2.23 7.93
N GLN A 191 25.83 1.30 7.68
CA GLN A 191 25.72 -0.09 8.14
C GLN A 191 25.68 -0.20 9.68
N LYS A 192 26.52 0.57 10.38
CA LYS A 192 26.53 0.59 11.85
C LYS A 192 25.19 1.08 12.41
N THR A 193 24.65 2.16 11.84
CA THR A 193 23.37 2.75 12.26
C THR A 193 22.21 1.81 11.94
N ALA A 194 22.16 1.26 10.72
CA ALA A 194 21.17 0.27 10.30
C ALA A 194 21.09 -0.90 11.27
N LYS A 195 22.25 -1.47 11.64
CA LYS A 195 22.33 -2.58 12.61
C LYS A 195 21.77 -2.21 13.99
N SER A 196 21.92 -0.96 14.43
CA SER A 196 21.44 -0.51 15.75
C SER A 196 19.91 -0.42 15.85
N ILE A 197 19.22 -0.33 14.71
CA ILE A 197 17.75 -0.26 14.62
C ILE A 197 17.16 -1.43 13.83
N ASP A 198 17.91 -2.54 13.71
CA ASP A 198 17.48 -3.79 13.07
C ASP A 198 16.99 -3.62 11.62
N VAL A 199 17.64 -2.70 10.88
CA VAL A 199 17.53 -2.56 9.43
C VAL A 199 18.56 -3.50 8.78
N VAL A 200 18.13 -4.29 7.81
CA VAL A 200 18.96 -5.33 7.19
C VAL A 200 19.78 -4.79 6.01
N GLU A 201 20.87 -5.46 5.64
CA GLU A 201 21.54 -5.22 4.37
C GLU A 201 21.05 -6.26 3.36
N LEU A 202 20.60 -5.85 2.17
CA LEU A 202 20.15 -6.77 1.13
C LEU A 202 21.24 -7.07 0.12
N ASP A 203 21.26 -8.32 -0.34
CA ASP A 203 22.01 -8.71 -1.52
C ASP A 203 21.24 -8.36 -2.81
N GLU A 204 21.95 -8.35 -3.94
CA GLU A 204 21.40 -8.02 -5.26
C GLU A 204 20.17 -8.87 -5.63
N LYS A 205 20.18 -10.16 -5.24
CA LYS A 205 19.05 -11.08 -5.51
C LYS A 205 17.80 -10.70 -4.71
N SER A 206 17.98 -10.28 -3.47
CA SER A 206 16.88 -9.83 -2.62
C SER A 206 16.35 -8.47 -3.07
N VAL A 207 17.22 -7.58 -3.58
CA VAL A 207 16.80 -6.32 -4.21
C VAL A 207 15.98 -6.62 -5.48
N ASP A 208 16.46 -7.53 -6.35
CA ASP A 208 15.74 -7.97 -7.55
C ASP A 208 14.37 -8.57 -7.19
N ALA A 209 14.31 -9.41 -6.16
CA ALA A 209 13.04 -9.96 -5.68
C ALA A 209 12.10 -8.87 -5.13
N ALA A 210 12.62 -7.91 -4.35
CA ALA A 210 11.83 -6.84 -3.76
C ALA A 210 11.19 -5.92 -4.81
N ARG A 211 11.92 -5.58 -5.90
CA ARG A 211 11.35 -4.79 -7.01
C ARG A 211 10.29 -5.58 -7.78
N ILE A 212 10.47 -6.90 -7.96
CA ILE A 212 9.51 -7.75 -8.66
C ILE A 212 8.22 -7.84 -7.85
N GLU A 213 8.32 -8.06 -6.53
CA GLU A 213 7.17 -8.01 -5.60
C GLU A 213 6.42 -6.67 -5.70
N ALA A 214 7.15 -5.57 -5.87
CA ALA A 214 6.61 -4.23 -6.06
C ALA A 214 6.14 -3.93 -7.50
N GLY A 215 6.20 -4.89 -8.42
CA GLY A 215 5.81 -4.67 -9.81
C GLY A 215 6.68 -3.66 -10.57
N MET A 216 7.87 -3.36 -10.07
CA MET A 216 8.79 -2.38 -10.65
C MET A 216 9.67 -3.02 -11.71
N VAL A 217 9.68 -2.40 -12.89
CA VAL A 217 10.45 -2.86 -14.05
C VAL A 217 11.90 -2.38 -14.01
N SER A 218 12.79 -3.16 -14.63
CA SER A 218 14.18 -2.79 -14.90
C SER A 218 14.44 -2.68 -16.40
N PHE A 219 14.99 -1.55 -16.85
CA PHE A 219 15.34 -1.34 -18.25
C PHE A 219 16.48 -2.26 -18.69
N GLY A 220 16.33 -2.93 -19.83
CA GLY A 220 17.26 -3.95 -20.33
C GLY A 220 16.99 -5.36 -19.77
N VAL A 221 16.05 -5.50 -18.84
CA VAL A 221 15.57 -6.79 -18.32
C VAL A 221 14.10 -6.98 -18.64
N ASP A 222 13.24 -6.10 -18.12
CA ASP A 222 11.78 -6.22 -18.26
C ASP A 222 11.20 -5.45 -19.43
N LEU A 223 11.97 -4.51 -19.97
CA LEU A 223 11.63 -3.80 -21.18
C LEU A 223 12.91 -3.35 -21.89
N THR A 224 12.80 -3.22 -23.20
CA THR A 224 13.86 -2.78 -24.10
C THR A 224 13.30 -1.73 -25.06
N GLU A 225 14.11 -1.31 -26.02
CA GLU A 225 13.69 -0.40 -27.09
C GLU A 225 12.68 -1.00 -28.06
N GLU A 226 12.35 -2.28 -27.92
CA GLU A 226 11.26 -2.90 -28.69
C GLU A 226 9.89 -2.64 -28.05
N ASN A 227 9.84 -2.19 -26.80
CA ASN A 227 8.59 -1.97 -26.09
C ASN A 227 8.06 -0.56 -26.36
N LEU A 228 6.78 -0.48 -26.70
CA LEU A 228 6.05 0.78 -26.73
C LEU A 228 5.69 1.20 -25.30
N MET A 229 5.75 2.50 -25.02
CA MET A 229 5.43 3.03 -23.69
C MET A 229 4.05 2.59 -23.15
N PRO A 230 2.96 2.49 -23.95
CA PRO A 230 1.67 1.99 -23.45
C PRO A 230 1.66 0.50 -23.10
N GLU A 231 2.58 -0.31 -23.65
CA GLU A 231 2.68 -1.74 -23.32
C GLU A 231 3.20 -1.95 -21.90
N THR A 232 4.08 -1.07 -21.42
CA THR A 232 4.75 -1.20 -20.13
C THR A 232 3.83 -0.89 -18.94
N GLY A 233 2.70 -0.21 -19.19
CA GLY A 233 1.80 0.28 -18.15
C GLY A 233 2.35 1.47 -17.36
N LEU A 234 3.49 2.05 -17.75
CA LEU A 234 4.17 3.13 -17.02
C LEU A 234 3.79 4.55 -17.50
N ASP A 235 2.92 4.65 -18.50
CA ASP A 235 2.57 5.93 -19.13
C ASP A 235 1.91 6.91 -18.12
N HIS A 236 1.14 6.39 -17.17
CA HIS A 236 0.49 7.19 -16.13
C HIS A 236 1.47 7.86 -15.14
N THR A 237 2.69 7.32 -14.96
CA THR A 237 3.71 7.89 -14.06
C THR A 237 4.81 8.64 -14.81
N HIS A 238 5.12 8.24 -16.04
CA HIS A 238 6.27 8.77 -16.78
C HIS A 238 5.89 9.76 -17.89
N VAL A 239 4.61 9.89 -18.25
CA VAL A 239 4.17 10.72 -19.38
C VAL A 239 3.13 11.73 -18.94
N SER A 240 3.41 13.01 -19.20
CA SER A 240 2.40 14.06 -19.16
C SER A 240 1.76 14.21 -20.53
N TYR A 241 0.45 13.97 -20.62
CA TYR A 241 -0.31 14.17 -21.85
C TYR A 241 -0.70 15.65 -22.06
N THR A 242 -0.46 16.52 -21.08
CA THR A 242 -0.89 17.92 -21.06
C THR A 242 0.25 18.93 -21.14
N LYS A 243 1.52 18.51 -20.97
CA LYS A 243 2.69 19.39 -21.00
C LYS A 243 2.95 20.11 -22.34
N GLY A 244 2.40 19.59 -23.44
CA GLY A 244 2.70 20.04 -24.80
C GLY A 244 3.56 19.03 -25.58
N CYS A 245 4.22 19.49 -26.66
CA CYS A 245 4.92 18.65 -27.63
C CYS A 245 6.19 17.98 -27.08
N PHE A 246 6.30 16.66 -27.27
CA PHE A 246 7.54 15.89 -27.07
C PHE A 246 7.62 14.74 -28.09
N LEU A 247 8.80 14.13 -28.23
CA LEU A 247 9.04 13.07 -29.20
C LEU A 247 8.19 11.82 -28.90
N GLY A 248 7.42 11.34 -29.89
CA GLY A 248 6.56 10.16 -29.76
C GLY A 248 5.15 10.43 -29.22
N GLN A 249 4.82 11.67 -28.81
CA GLN A 249 3.53 12.00 -28.21
C GLN A 249 2.32 11.68 -29.11
N GLU A 250 2.41 11.92 -30.42
CA GLU A 250 1.30 11.68 -31.35
C GLU A 250 0.85 10.21 -31.33
N VAL A 251 1.81 9.28 -31.27
CA VAL A 251 1.53 7.84 -31.18
C VAL A 251 0.90 7.50 -29.84
N LEU A 252 1.41 8.04 -28.73
CA LEU A 252 0.83 7.82 -27.40
C LEU A 252 -0.61 8.33 -27.30
N ALA A 253 -0.85 9.56 -27.77
CA ALA A 253 -2.18 10.16 -27.78
C ALA A 253 -3.17 9.32 -28.61
N ARG A 254 -2.73 8.77 -29.76
CA ARG A 254 -3.56 7.89 -30.59
C ARG A 254 -3.89 6.56 -29.89
N VAL A 255 -2.89 5.91 -29.29
CA VAL A 255 -3.10 4.64 -28.56
C VAL A 255 -4.05 4.86 -27.38
N LYS A 256 -3.89 5.94 -26.61
CA LYS A 256 -4.74 6.25 -25.46
C LYS A 256 -6.19 6.55 -25.83
N SER A 257 -6.43 7.22 -26.95
CA SER A 257 -7.77 7.68 -27.35
C SER A 257 -8.57 6.63 -28.13
N HIS A 258 -7.91 5.81 -28.96
CA HIS A 258 -8.59 4.94 -29.92
C HIS A 258 -8.13 3.48 -29.88
N GLY A 259 -7.22 3.11 -28.98
CA GLY A 259 -6.62 1.78 -28.95
C GLY A 259 -6.42 1.20 -27.56
N ALA A 260 -5.94 -0.03 -27.53
CA ALA A 260 -5.25 -0.63 -26.39
C ALA A 260 -4.08 -1.45 -26.97
N PRO A 261 -2.95 -1.52 -26.27
CA PRO A 261 -1.81 -2.28 -26.78
C PRO A 261 -2.18 -3.77 -26.91
N SER A 262 -1.62 -4.43 -27.93
CA SER A 262 -1.91 -5.84 -28.23
C SER A 262 -1.44 -6.79 -27.12
N ARG A 263 -0.45 -6.37 -26.35
CA ARG A 263 0.05 -7.00 -25.14
C ARG A 263 0.26 -5.95 -24.05
N GLY A 264 0.51 -6.37 -22.82
CA GLY A 264 1.04 -5.46 -21.82
C GLY A 264 1.51 -6.17 -20.57
N LEU A 265 2.23 -5.43 -19.74
CA LEU A 265 2.85 -5.93 -18.54
C LEU A 265 1.79 -6.30 -17.49
N VAL A 266 1.90 -7.51 -16.95
CA VAL A 266 1.06 -8.04 -15.86
C VAL A 266 1.91 -8.84 -14.88
N GLY A 267 1.35 -9.10 -13.69
CA GLY A 267 1.89 -10.07 -12.75
C GLY A 267 1.35 -11.48 -13.02
N LEU A 268 2.17 -12.49 -12.81
CA LEU A 268 1.77 -13.89 -12.74
C LEU A 268 2.07 -14.42 -11.34
N VAL A 269 1.07 -15.03 -10.71
CA VAL A 269 1.23 -15.73 -9.43
C VAL A 269 1.07 -17.22 -9.68
N PHE A 270 2.10 -18.00 -9.34
CA PHE A 270 2.07 -19.45 -9.53
C PHE A 270 1.36 -20.10 -8.35
N THR A 271 0.21 -20.74 -8.62
CA THR A 271 -0.65 -21.33 -7.57
C THR A 271 -0.17 -22.72 -7.14
N SER A 272 0.55 -23.42 -8.02
CA SER A 272 1.21 -24.70 -7.72
C SER A 272 2.64 -24.70 -8.24
N PHE A 273 3.62 -24.83 -7.35
CA PHE A 273 5.01 -25.04 -7.74
C PHE A 273 5.76 -25.91 -6.72
N GLU A 274 6.33 -27.01 -7.21
CA GLU A 274 7.28 -27.84 -6.46
C GLU A 274 8.68 -27.59 -7.01
N GLY A 275 9.53 -26.91 -6.23
CA GLY A 275 10.91 -26.69 -6.62
C GLY A 275 11.71 -25.87 -5.62
N ASN A 276 12.97 -25.60 -5.96
CA ASN A 276 13.92 -24.97 -5.06
C ASN A 276 13.66 -23.46 -4.93
N ARG A 277 13.13 -23.05 -3.77
CA ARG A 277 12.83 -21.66 -3.37
C ARG A 277 14.01 -20.66 -3.49
N SER A 278 15.22 -21.15 -3.74
CA SER A 278 16.44 -20.36 -3.92
C SER A 278 16.86 -20.14 -5.39
N GLN A 279 16.10 -20.65 -6.37
CA GLN A 279 16.41 -20.53 -7.80
C GLN A 279 15.33 -19.75 -8.55
N LYS A 280 15.75 -19.00 -9.59
CA LYS A 280 14.82 -18.44 -10.57
C LYS A 280 14.15 -19.60 -11.30
N PRO A 281 12.82 -19.75 -11.21
CA PRO A 281 12.12 -20.92 -11.74
C PRO A 281 12.12 -20.97 -13.27
N PHE A 282 12.29 -19.84 -13.95
CA PHE A 282 12.14 -19.72 -15.40
C PHE A 282 13.30 -18.95 -16.03
N THR A 283 13.60 -19.29 -17.28
CA THR A 283 14.50 -18.50 -18.11
C THR A 283 13.84 -17.17 -18.48
N LEU A 284 14.62 -16.09 -18.58
CA LEU A 284 14.08 -14.81 -19.03
C LEU A 284 13.71 -14.90 -20.52
N ASN A 285 12.64 -14.22 -20.91
CA ASN A 285 12.05 -14.24 -22.24
C ASN A 285 11.44 -15.58 -22.69
N SER A 286 11.28 -16.54 -21.78
CA SER A 286 10.56 -17.78 -22.06
C SER A 286 9.11 -17.51 -22.48
N GLU A 287 8.66 -18.23 -23.51
CA GLU A 287 7.29 -18.15 -23.99
C GLU A 287 6.31 -18.78 -22.98
N ILE A 288 5.16 -18.13 -22.84
CA ILE A 288 4.03 -18.63 -22.07
C ILE A 288 3.04 -19.21 -23.06
N LEU A 289 2.84 -20.53 -23.01
CA LEU A 289 1.93 -21.25 -23.90
C LEU A 289 0.63 -21.60 -23.15
N HIS A 290 -0.52 -21.32 -23.75
CA HIS A 290 -1.83 -21.82 -23.31
C HIS A 290 -2.50 -22.47 -24.52
N ASP A 291 -2.96 -23.72 -24.39
CA ASP A 291 -3.50 -24.52 -25.51
C ASP A 291 -2.58 -24.54 -26.75
N SER A 292 -1.27 -24.70 -26.53
CA SER A 292 -0.21 -24.66 -27.55
C SER A 292 -0.07 -23.33 -28.31
N GLN A 293 -0.74 -22.26 -27.88
CA GLN A 293 -0.61 -20.92 -28.43
C GLN A 293 0.24 -20.04 -27.50
N THR A 294 1.20 -19.30 -28.06
CA THR A 294 1.96 -18.27 -27.31
C THR A 294 1.03 -17.14 -26.90
N ILE A 295 0.85 -16.96 -25.59
CA ILE A 295 0.03 -15.91 -24.99
C ILE A 295 0.86 -14.77 -24.39
N GLY A 296 2.16 -14.96 -24.20
CA GLY A 296 3.04 -13.96 -23.61
C GLY A 296 4.48 -14.42 -23.41
N TRP A 297 5.26 -13.59 -22.71
CA TRP A 297 6.68 -13.83 -22.41
C TRP A 297 7.02 -13.42 -20.98
N ILE A 298 7.76 -14.27 -20.27
CA ILE A 298 8.30 -14.00 -18.93
C ILE A 298 9.43 -12.96 -19.05
N GLN A 299 9.40 -11.92 -18.21
CA GLN A 299 10.38 -10.83 -18.22
C GLN A 299 11.28 -10.85 -16.99
N SER A 300 10.68 -11.02 -15.81
CA SER A 300 11.39 -11.26 -14.55
C SER A 300 10.62 -12.26 -13.72
N ASN A 301 11.33 -12.97 -12.85
CA ASN A 301 10.71 -13.92 -11.93
C ASN A 301 11.55 -14.10 -10.67
N CYS A 302 10.86 -14.34 -9.55
CA CYS A 302 11.48 -14.66 -8.28
C CYS A 302 10.55 -15.53 -7.42
N PHE A 303 11.13 -16.17 -6.40
CA PHE A 303 10.34 -16.62 -5.27
C PHE A 303 10.09 -15.41 -4.36
N SER A 304 8.84 -15.18 -3.94
CA SER A 304 8.49 -14.16 -2.95
C SER A 304 8.35 -14.80 -1.56
N PRO A 305 9.30 -14.57 -0.63
CA PRO A 305 9.19 -15.00 0.76
C PRO A 305 7.97 -14.43 1.48
N SER A 306 7.52 -13.24 1.08
CA SER A 306 6.39 -12.54 1.71
C SER A 306 5.05 -13.18 1.33
N LEU A 307 4.92 -13.67 0.09
CA LEU A 307 3.71 -14.33 -0.41
C LEU A 307 3.76 -15.86 -0.30
N ASP A 308 4.93 -16.42 0.00
CA ASP A 308 5.26 -17.86 -0.11
C ASP A 308 4.92 -18.47 -1.48
N LYS A 309 5.07 -17.67 -2.54
CA LYS A 309 4.73 -18.05 -3.93
C LYS A 309 5.81 -17.60 -4.90
N TYR A 310 5.90 -18.28 -6.05
CA TYR A 310 6.63 -17.73 -7.19
C TYR A 310 5.79 -16.66 -7.88
N VAL A 311 6.45 -15.60 -8.27
CA VAL A 311 5.85 -14.47 -8.98
C VAL A 311 6.70 -14.10 -10.19
N ALA A 312 6.05 -13.59 -11.23
CA ALA A 312 6.74 -13.16 -12.44
C ALA A 312 6.10 -11.91 -13.06
N LEU A 313 6.94 -11.01 -13.58
CA LEU A 313 6.51 -9.97 -14.51
C LEU A 313 6.48 -10.57 -15.92
N ALA A 314 5.42 -10.32 -16.67
CA ALA A 314 5.26 -10.85 -18.02
C ALA A 314 4.49 -9.89 -18.93
N TYR A 315 4.82 -9.89 -20.22
CA TYR A 315 3.95 -9.31 -21.23
C TYR A 315 2.95 -10.34 -21.70
N VAL A 316 1.66 -10.07 -21.53
CA VAL A 316 0.58 -10.99 -21.90
C VAL A 316 -0.34 -10.32 -22.92
N LYS A 317 -0.79 -11.10 -23.92
CA LYS A 317 -1.74 -10.66 -24.95
C LYS A 317 -3.06 -10.18 -24.35
N ARG A 318 -3.67 -9.19 -25.00
CA ARG A 318 -4.87 -8.49 -24.53
C ARG A 318 -6.00 -9.41 -24.07
N GLU A 319 -6.32 -10.46 -24.83
CA GLU A 319 -7.43 -11.38 -24.49
C GLU A 319 -7.20 -12.22 -23.21
N TYR A 320 -5.97 -12.30 -22.70
CA TYR A 320 -5.63 -13.10 -21.51
C TYR A 320 -5.38 -12.26 -20.25
N ARG A 321 -5.38 -10.91 -20.34
CA ARG A 321 -5.09 -10.00 -19.21
C ARG A 321 -6.29 -9.73 -18.30
N VAL A 322 -7.05 -10.76 -17.92
CA VAL A 322 -8.17 -10.62 -16.97
C VAL A 322 -7.66 -10.89 -15.56
N VAL A 323 -7.69 -9.90 -14.67
CA VAL A 323 -7.22 -10.02 -13.28
C VAL A 323 -7.99 -11.13 -12.55
N GLY A 324 -7.29 -11.97 -11.79
CA GLY A 324 -7.82 -13.12 -11.07
C GLY A 324 -8.09 -14.35 -11.95
N LYS A 325 -7.91 -14.25 -13.27
CA LYS A 325 -8.08 -15.39 -14.18
C LYS A 325 -6.98 -16.42 -13.94
N GLN A 326 -7.38 -17.67 -13.70
CA GLN A 326 -6.47 -18.81 -13.64
C GLN A 326 -6.27 -19.40 -15.04
N LEU A 327 -5.03 -19.79 -15.34
CA LEU A 327 -4.62 -20.37 -16.61
C LEU A 327 -3.65 -21.52 -16.36
N ALA A 328 -3.94 -22.66 -16.99
CA ALA A 328 -2.96 -23.71 -17.20
C ALA A 328 -2.02 -23.30 -18.34
N VAL A 329 -0.73 -23.16 -18.05
CA VAL A 329 0.29 -22.70 -19.00
C VAL A 329 1.47 -23.67 -19.07
N SER A 330 2.17 -23.66 -20.19
CA SER A 330 3.47 -24.32 -20.35
C SER A 330 4.56 -23.27 -20.54
N ILE A 331 5.60 -23.31 -19.71
CA ILE A 331 6.77 -22.43 -19.76
C ILE A 331 8.01 -23.32 -19.73
N ASP A 332 8.96 -23.12 -20.66
CA ASP A 332 10.14 -23.98 -20.83
C ASP A 332 9.81 -25.49 -20.93
N GLY A 333 8.66 -25.82 -21.51
CA GLY A 333 8.16 -27.19 -21.67
C GLY A 333 7.60 -27.83 -20.38
N LYS A 334 7.44 -27.06 -19.30
CA LYS A 334 6.88 -27.53 -18.02
C LYS A 334 5.48 -26.94 -17.77
N PRO A 335 4.52 -27.74 -17.26
CA PRO A 335 3.18 -27.26 -16.96
C PRO A 335 3.12 -26.50 -15.63
N PHE A 336 2.33 -25.43 -15.59
CA PHE A 336 2.07 -24.61 -14.40
C PHE A 336 0.63 -24.11 -14.38
N GLU A 337 0.09 -23.95 -13.17
CA GLU A 337 -1.12 -23.17 -12.94
C GLU A 337 -0.73 -21.76 -12.48
N VAL A 338 -1.19 -20.75 -13.20
CA VAL A 338 -0.91 -19.34 -12.91
C VAL A 338 -2.19 -18.53 -12.79
N GLU A 339 -2.15 -17.53 -11.92
CA GLU A 339 -3.17 -16.49 -11.80
C GLU A 339 -2.63 -15.18 -12.35
N ILE A 340 -3.40 -14.52 -13.22
CA ILE A 340 -3.10 -13.16 -13.68
C ILE A 340 -3.36 -12.18 -12.53
N ALA A 341 -2.33 -11.51 -12.05
CA ALA A 341 -2.40 -10.54 -10.97
C ALA A 341 -2.19 -9.10 -11.46
N LEU A 342 -2.80 -8.16 -10.73
CA LEU A 342 -2.47 -6.74 -10.85
C LEU A 342 -1.11 -6.49 -10.18
N LEU A 343 -0.35 -5.51 -10.71
CA LEU A 343 0.88 -5.04 -10.09
C LEU A 343 0.61 -3.79 -9.24
N PRO A 344 1.26 -3.62 -8.09
CA PRO A 344 2.26 -4.52 -7.47
C PRO A 344 1.65 -5.80 -6.88
N PHE A 345 2.45 -6.85 -6.66
CA PHE A 345 1.99 -8.06 -5.96
C PHE A 345 1.81 -7.83 -4.45
N ILE A 346 2.66 -6.97 -3.89
CA ILE A 346 2.56 -6.50 -2.51
C ILE A 346 2.33 -5.01 -2.59
N ALA A 347 1.13 -4.58 -2.21
CA ALA A 347 0.82 -3.16 -2.13
C ALA A 347 1.57 -2.53 -0.95
N PRO A 348 2.14 -1.33 -1.11
CA PRO A 348 2.58 -0.54 0.03
C PRO A 348 1.42 -0.30 1.00
N PRO A 349 1.71 -0.08 2.30
CA PRO A 349 0.69 0.43 3.21
C PRO A 349 0.14 1.75 2.66
N SER A 350 -1.18 1.92 2.72
CA SER A 350 -1.80 3.22 2.47
C SER A 350 -1.28 4.27 3.45
N ALA A 351 -1.39 5.56 3.10
CA ALA A 351 -0.99 6.65 3.98
C ALA A 351 -1.65 6.56 5.37
N GLU A 352 -2.92 6.15 5.42
CA GLU A 352 -3.66 5.92 6.68
C GLU A 352 -3.10 4.74 7.48
N GLN A 353 -2.83 3.60 6.84
CA GLN A 353 -2.22 2.44 7.50
C GLN A 353 -0.84 2.78 8.04
N ARG A 354 -0.05 3.54 7.26
CA ARG A 354 1.28 3.97 7.67
C ARG A 354 1.22 4.96 8.84
N ALA A 355 0.32 5.94 8.78
CA ALA A 355 0.07 6.87 9.88
C ALA A 355 -0.30 6.14 11.17
N ARG A 356 -1.13 5.09 11.07
CA ARG A 356 -1.52 4.27 12.22
C ARG A 356 -0.36 3.50 12.83
N GLN A 357 0.51 2.92 12.00
CA GLN A 357 1.74 2.28 12.48
C GLN A 357 2.66 3.28 13.18
N LEU A 358 2.86 4.47 12.60
CA LEU A 358 3.65 5.53 13.22
C LEU A 358 3.06 5.99 14.56
N TYR A 359 1.74 6.11 14.64
CA TYR A 359 1.04 6.38 15.88
C TYR A 359 1.32 5.31 16.95
N GLU A 360 1.18 4.03 16.61
CA GLU A 360 1.48 2.91 17.53
C GLU A 360 2.96 2.91 17.97
N GLU A 361 3.89 3.09 17.03
CA GLU A 361 5.33 3.21 17.32
C GLU A 361 5.62 4.42 18.23
N ALA A 362 4.91 5.53 18.04
CA ALA A 362 5.06 6.72 18.88
C ALA A 362 4.63 6.46 20.32
N LEU A 363 3.51 5.76 20.53
CA LEU A 363 3.06 5.37 21.86
C LEU A 363 4.04 4.43 22.55
N GLU A 364 4.58 3.45 21.82
CA GLU A 364 5.61 2.55 22.35
C GLU A 364 6.91 3.28 22.69
N SER A 365 7.31 4.26 21.87
CA SER A 365 8.50 5.08 22.12
C SER A 365 8.29 5.93 23.36
N PHE A 366 7.13 6.60 23.46
CA PHE A 366 6.80 7.45 24.59
C PHE A 366 6.79 6.66 25.92
N ALA A 367 6.31 5.41 25.90
CA ALA A 367 6.32 4.56 27.09
C ALA A 367 7.74 4.17 27.58
N LYS A 368 8.76 4.30 26.73
CA LYS A 368 10.16 3.92 27.04
C LYS A 368 11.07 5.12 27.31
N GLU A 369 10.62 6.33 26.96
CA GLU A 369 11.38 7.57 27.10
C GLU A 369 11.37 8.09 28.55
N SER A 370 12.48 8.69 29.00
CA SER A 370 12.51 9.52 30.20
C SER A 370 12.07 10.95 29.87
N ASP A 371 11.45 11.65 30.83
CA ASP A 371 10.87 13.00 30.63
C ASP A 371 11.90 14.11 30.28
N GLU A 372 13.20 13.81 30.21
CA GLU A 372 14.29 14.78 30.02
C GLU A 372 14.66 15.08 28.54
N ASP A 373 14.09 14.37 27.55
CA ASP A 373 14.43 14.58 26.13
C ASP A 373 13.59 15.70 25.46
N GLU A 374 14.21 16.85 25.17
CA GLU A 374 13.55 18.06 24.60
C GLU A 374 12.78 17.82 23.28
N THR A 375 13.25 16.90 22.42
CA THR A 375 12.51 16.42 21.24
C THR A 375 12.60 14.92 21.20
N SER A 376 11.47 14.24 21.41
CA SER A 376 11.51 12.78 21.44
C SER A 376 11.07 12.12 20.15
N CYS A 377 11.46 10.86 20.04
CA CYS A 377 11.11 10.02 18.93
C CYS A 377 9.58 9.94 18.78
N ALA A 378 8.83 9.89 19.89
CA ALA A 378 7.37 9.90 19.88
C ALA A 378 6.75 11.16 19.23
N GLU A 379 7.22 12.36 19.58
CA GLU A 379 6.72 13.61 18.95
C GLU A 379 6.96 13.61 17.44
N THR A 380 8.15 13.17 17.01
CA THR A 380 8.53 13.14 15.60
C THR A 380 7.62 12.19 14.81
N LEU A 381 7.38 10.99 15.36
CA LEU A 381 6.51 9.98 14.74
C LEU A 381 5.05 10.44 14.64
N LEU A 382 4.52 11.12 15.67
CA LEU A 382 3.15 11.64 15.64
C LEU A 382 2.97 12.77 14.64
N ARG A 383 3.94 13.70 14.56
CA ARG A 383 3.92 14.74 13.53
C ARG A 383 3.96 14.14 12.12
N GLU A 384 4.74 13.08 11.94
CA GLU A 384 4.76 12.33 10.68
C GLU A 384 3.43 11.64 10.38
N ALA A 385 2.82 10.98 11.38
CA ALA A 385 1.50 10.39 11.23
C ALA A 385 0.47 11.43 10.77
N LEU A 386 0.49 12.64 11.34
CA LEU A 386 -0.39 13.74 10.96
C LEU A 386 -0.09 14.32 9.57
N MET A 387 1.15 14.24 9.07
CA MET A 387 1.45 14.60 7.68
C MET A 387 0.83 13.60 6.69
N LEU A 388 0.84 12.31 7.04
CA LEU A 388 0.29 11.25 6.19
C LEU A 388 -1.25 11.16 6.30
N ALA A 389 -1.79 11.37 7.49
CA ALA A 389 -3.23 11.35 7.77
C ALA A 389 -3.65 12.58 8.59
N PRO A 390 -3.87 13.74 7.94
CA PRO A 390 -4.25 14.98 8.63
C PRO A 390 -5.59 14.94 9.36
N ALA A 391 -6.41 13.90 9.14
CA ALA A 391 -7.69 13.71 9.81
C ALA A 391 -7.63 12.74 11.01
N MET A 392 -6.43 12.29 11.43
CA MET A 392 -6.27 11.32 12.51
C MET A 392 -6.40 11.98 13.89
N GLU A 393 -7.62 11.97 14.45
CA GLU A 393 -7.94 12.58 15.76
C GLU A 393 -7.04 12.06 16.90
N ASP A 394 -6.84 10.74 16.95
CA ASP A 394 -6.02 10.09 17.99
C ASP A 394 -4.58 10.63 18.03
N ALA A 395 -4.01 10.96 16.88
CA ALA A 395 -2.65 11.48 16.79
C ALA A 395 -2.55 12.94 17.26
N TYR A 396 -3.57 13.78 17.00
CA TYR A 396 -3.66 15.11 17.60
C TYR A 396 -3.73 15.03 19.11
N GLU A 397 -4.61 14.17 19.63
CA GLU A 397 -4.78 13.96 21.07
C GLU A 397 -3.47 13.51 21.72
N ALA A 398 -2.87 12.43 21.23
CA ALA A 398 -1.63 11.89 21.78
C ALA A 398 -0.50 12.93 21.76
N LEU A 399 -0.34 13.65 20.64
CA LEU A 399 0.69 14.68 20.52
C LEU A 399 0.44 15.85 21.49
N GLY A 400 -0.81 16.31 21.63
CA GLY A 400 -1.18 17.35 22.58
C GLY A 400 -0.87 16.97 24.04
N VAL A 401 -1.19 15.73 24.43
CA VAL A 401 -0.89 15.22 25.78
C VAL A 401 0.62 15.13 26.03
N ILE A 402 1.38 14.63 25.05
CA ILE A 402 2.85 14.54 25.15
C ILE A 402 3.48 15.93 25.29
N LEU A 403 3.03 16.91 24.50
CA LEU A 403 3.52 18.29 24.59
C LEU A 403 3.16 18.96 25.92
N SER A 404 1.95 18.72 26.45
CA SER A 404 1.55 19.23 27.76
C SER A 404 2.42 18.68 28.89
N ARG A 405 2.71 17.37 28.90
CA ARG A 405 3.62 16.75 29.88
C ARG A 405 5.02 17.36 29.87
N ARG A 406 5.45 17.88 28.72
CA ARG A 406 6.73 18.57 28.52
C ARG A 406 6.65 20.08 28.73
N ASN A 407 5.57 20.57 29.31
CA ASN A 407 5.32 21.97 29.60
C ASN A 407 5.28 22.88 28.34
N ARG A 408 5.05 22.31 27.15
CA ARG A 408 4.83 23.04 25.89
C ARG A 408 3.34 23.29 25.67
N LEU A 409 2.73 23.96 26.64
CA LEU A 409 1.28 24.12 26.74
C LEU A 409 0.66 24.90 25.56
N ASP A 410 1.36 25.91 25.05
CA ASP A 410 0.84 26.71 23.93
C ASP A 410 0.69 25.89 22.64
N GLU A 411 1.64 25.01 22.35
CA GLU A 411 1.56 24.09 21.22
C GLU A 411 0.48 23.03 21.44
N ALA A 412 0.35 22.49 22.66
CA ALA A 412 -0.70 21.55 23.01
C ALA A 412 -2.10 22.15 22.81
N VAL A 413 -2.31 23.39 23.25
CA VAL A 413 -3.56 24.15 23.03
C VAL A 413 -3.81 24.39 21.54
N ALA A 414 -2.78 24.78 20.78
CA ALA A 414 -2.91 24.98 19.33
C ALA A 414 -3.32 23.69 18.60
N LEU A 415 -2.76 22.53 18.98
CA LEU A 415 -3.14 21.24 18.42
C LEU A 415 -4.57 20.84 18.77
N MET A 416 -5.00 21.04 20.02
CA MET A 416 -6.39 20.72 20.38
C MET A 416 -7.37 21.63 19.67
N LYS A 417 -7.04 22.90 19.44
CA LYS A 417 -7.85 23.79 18.60
C LYS A 417 -7.94 23.30 17.16
N ALA A 418 -6.81 22.87 16.57
CA ALA A 418 -6.83 22.25 15.25
C ALA A 418 -7.70 20.97 15.22
N LEU A 419 -7.74 20.20 16.31
CA LEU A 419 -8.63 19.05 16.44
C LEU A 419 -10.11 19.47 16.56
N VAL A 420 -10.43 20.56 17.25
CA VAL A 420 -11.80 21.12 17.28
C VAL A 420 -12.23 21.65 15.90
N ASP A 421 -11.31 22.28 15.16
CA ASP A 421 -11.57 22.74 13.80
C ASP A 421 -11.85 21.57 12.84
N LEU A 422 -11.18 20.43 13.07
CA LEU A 422 -11.43 19.18 12.34
C LEU A 422 -12.75 18.52 12.76
N ASN A 423 -13.01 18.43 14.06
CA ASN A 423 -14.20 17.83 14.65
C ASN A 423 -14.69 18.64 15.87
N ALA A 424 -15.68 19.50 15.61
CA ALA A 424 -16.25 20.40 16.64
C ALA A 424 -17.04 19.68 17.74
N ASP A 425 -17.42 18.40 17.53
CA ASP A 425 -18.08 17.57 18.54
C ASP A 425 -17.07 16.61 19.23
N SER A 426 -15.75 16.84 19.08
CA SER A 426 -14.72 16.02 19.74
C SER A 426 -14.70 16.26 21.25
N VAL A 427 -15.27 15.29 21.99
CA VAL A 427 -15.32 15.32 23.46
C VAL A 427 -13.92 15.42 24.07
N MET A 428 -12.93 14.76 23.46
CA MET A 428 -11.56 14.71 23.98
C MET A 428 -10.78 16.00 23.73
N ALA A 429 -10.97 16.65 22.58
CA ALA A 429 -10.35 17.94 22.30
C ALA A 429 -10.75 19.00 23.35
N HIS A 430 -12.05 19.13 23.62
CA HIS A 430 -12.57 20.07 24.63
C HIS A 430 -12.15 19.70 26.06
N ALA A 431 -12.11 18.40 26.39
CA ALA A 431 -11.64 17.96 27.70
C ALA A 431 -10.15 18.28 27.92
N ASN A 432 -9.32 18.05 26.92
CA ASN A 432 -7.89 18.35 26.99
C ASN A 432 -7.60 19.86 26.97
N LEU A 433 -8.34 20.65 26.18
CA LEU A 433 -8.28 22.12 26.25
C LEU A 433 -8.59 22.65 27.65
N SER A 434 -9.61 22.11 28.31
CA SER A 434 -9.94 22.48 29.69
C SER A 434 -8.77 22.23 30.64
N VAL A 435 -8.14 21.04 30.54
CA VAL A 435 -6.97 20.70 31.37
C VAL A 435 -5.79 21.61 31.07
N PHE A 436 -5.48 21.86 29.79
CA PHE A 436 -4.34 22.68 29.41
C PHE A 436 -4.53 24.16 29.79
N TYR A 437 -5.74 24.71 29.67
CA TYR A 437 -6.04 26.05 30.14
C TYR A 437 -5.96 26.17 31.66
N MET A 438 -6.36 25.14 32.40
CA MET A 438 -6.19 25.10 33.86
C MET A 438 -4.70 25.14 34.25
N GLN A 439 -3.84 24.40 33.53
CA GLN A 439 -2.39 24.42 33.72
C GLN A 439 -1.75 25.78 33.37
N GLN A 440 -2.34 26.53 32.43
CA GLN A 440 -1.95 27.92 32.12
C GLN A 440 -2.58 28.97 33.04
N GLU A 441 -3.29 28.57 34.11
CA GLU A 441 -4.04 29.45 35.01
C GLU A 441 -5.17 30.27 34.33
N GLN A 442 -5.62 29.84 33.13
CA GLN A 442 -6.73 30.45 32.40
C GLN A 442 -8.07 29.80 32.78
N ILE A 443 -8.49 30.02 34.03
CA ILE A 443 -9.62 29.33 34.67
C ILE A 443 -10.94 29.50 33.89
N GLU A 444 -11.23 30.72 33.42
CA GLU A 444 -12.49 31.01 32.71
C GLU A 444 -12.63 30.16 31.43
N LYS A 445 -11.60 30.14 30.59
CA LYS A 445 -11.58 29.30 29.37
C LYS A 445 -11.62 27.82 29.71
N ALA A 446 -10.98 27.40 30.79
CA ALA A 446 -10.99 26.01 31.22
C ALA A 446 -12.41 25.53 31.56
N GLU A 447 -13.20 26.34 32.27
CA GLU A 447 -14.58 26.01 32.61
C GLU A 447 -15.53 26.07 31.41
N GLU A 448 -15.31 26.99 30.46
CA GLU A 448 -16.05 27.04 29.19
C GLU A 448 -15.88 25.73 28.40
N GLU A 449 -14.64 25.32 28.14
CA GLU A 449 -14.32 24.10 27.38
C GLU A 449 -14.87 22.82 28.07
N LYS A 450 -14.82 22.79 29.40
CA LYS A 450 -15.40 21.70 30.20
C LYS A 450 -16.92 21.62 30.04
N ALA A 451 -17.61 22.77 30.04
CA ALA A 451 -19.05 22.83 29.82
C ALA A 451 -19.43 22.34 28.42
N ILE A 452 -18.64 22.70 27.39
CA ILE A 452 -18.81 22.21 26.01
C ILE A 452 -18.67 20.70 25.97
N SER A 453 -17.58 20.13 26.52
CA SER A 453 -17.36 18.68 26.57
C SER A 453 -18.52 17.95 27.24
N MET A 454 -19.05 18.47 28.36
CA MET A 454 -20.17 17.87 29.08
C MET A 454 -21.47 17.93 28.27
N SER A 455 -21.76 19.06 27.61
CA SER A 455 -22.91 19.23 26.72
C SER A 455 -22.91 18.24 25.57
N ILE A 456 -21.74 18.02 24.94
CA ILE A 456 -21.59 17.05 23.86
C ILE A 456 -21.87 15.63 24.38
N ARG A 457 -21.28 15.22 25.52
CA ARG A 457 -21.54 13.90 26.12
C ARG A 457 -23.03 13.66 26.40
N MET A 458 -23.72 14.66 26.95
CA MET A 458 -25.17 14.57 27.21
C MET A 458 -25.97 14.37 25.91
N ARG A 459 -25.62 15.12 24.85
CA ARG A 459 -26.27 15.01 23.55
C ARG A 459 -26.06 13.63 22.92
N MET A 460 -24.85 13.08 23.02
CA MET A 460 -24.53 11.74 22.51
C MET A 460 -25.33 10.66 23.27
N ALA A 461 -25.33 10.71 24.61
CA ALA A 461 -26.09 9.77 25.43
C ALA A 461 -27.61 9.83 25.16
N ALA A 462 -28.16 11.04 24.95
CA ALA A 462 -29.58 11.19 24.61
C ALA A 462 -29.93 10.58 23.24
N LYS A 463 -29.05 10.73 22.24
CA LYS A 463 -29.23 10.10 20.92
C LYS A 463 -29.18 8.57 21.02
N GLU A 464 -28.22 8.03 21.77
CA GLU A 464 -28.08 6.59 21.96
C GLU A 464 -29.31 6.00 22.66
N ALA A 465 -29.77 6.61 23.76
CA ALA A 465 -30.99 6.19 24.44
C ALA A 465 -32.25 6.25 23.54
N THR A 466 -32.32 7.25 22.64
CA THR A 466 -33.41 7.34 21.67
C THR A 466 -33.35 6.20 20.65
N ARG A 467 -32.15 5.85 20.16
CA ARG A 467 -31.95 4.72 19.23
C ARG A 467 -32.34 3.40 19.89
N GLU A 468 -31.86 3.15 21.11
CA GLU A 468 -32.18 1.92 21.86
C GLU A 468 -33.70 1.76 22.04
N ARG A 469 -34.39 2.85 22.38
CA ARG A 469 -35.86 2.84 22.50
C ARG A 469 -36.56 2.53 21.17
N GLN A 470 -36.09 3.10 20.06
CA GLN A 470 -36.64 2.81 18.74
C GLN A 470 -36.42 1.35 18.33
N GLU A 471 -35.23 0.81 18.59
CA GLU A 471 -34.91 -0.61 18.34
C GLU A 471 -35.79 -1.54 19.19
N GLU A 472 -36.06 -1.18 20.45
CA GLU A 472 -36.96 -1.93 21.32
C GLU A 472 -38.42 -1.89 20.83
N GLU A 473 -38.93 -0.71 20.45
CA GLU A 473 -40.27 -0.54 19.89
C GLU A 473 -40.44 -1.31 18.57
N GLU A 474 -39.43 -1.29 17.68
CA GLU A 474 -39.41 -2.05 16.43
C GLU A 474 -39.40 -3.55 16.68
N LYS A 475 -38.53 -4.03 17.59
CA LYS A 475 -38.46 -5.45 17.97
C LYS A 475 -39.82 -5.94 18.50
N LYS A 476 -40.51 -5.11 19.29
CA LYS A 476 -41.85 -5.42 19.78
C LYS A 476 -42.87 -5.51 18.64
N ARG A 477 -42.88 -4.55 17.71
CA ARG A 477 -43.77 -4.57 16.53
C ARG A 477 -43.56 -5.83 15.69
N LEU A 478 -42.30 -6.18 15.40
CA LEU A 478 -41.96 -7.38 14.61
C LEU A 478 -42.42 -8.67 15.30
N LYS A 479 -42.32 -8.75 16.64
CA LYS A 479 -42.85 -9.89 17.40
C LYS A 479 -44.38 -9.97 17.28
N GLU A 480 -45.09 -8.86 17.42
CA GLU A 480 -46.56 -8.82 17.26
C GLU A 480 -47.00 -9.24 15.84
N GLU A 481 -46.32 -8.75 14.79
CA GLU A 481 -46.56 -9.16 13.40
C GLU A 481 -46.22 -10.63 13.14
N ALA A 482 -45.17 -11.16 13.78
CA ALA A 482 -44.81 -12.58 13.68
C ALA A 482 -45.94 -13.46 14.25
N VAL A 483 -46.48 -13.14 15.43
CA VAL A 483 -47.62 -13.87 16.01
C VAL A 483 -48.82 -13.86 15.05
N GLY A 484 -49.17 -12.70 14.48
CA GLY A 484 -50.31 -12.61 13.56
C GLY A 484 -50.15 -13.40 12.25
N ARG A 485 -48.91 -13.61 11.77
CA ARG A 485 -48.63 -14.41 10.57
C ARG A 485 -48.60 -15.92 10.83
N MET A 486 -48.28 -16.34 12.06
CA MET A 486 -48.18 -17.76 12.40
C MET A 486 -49.48 -18.52 12.15
N ASP A 487 -50.63 -17.93 12.47
CA ASP A 487 -51.93 -18.56 12.23
C ASP A 487 -52.17 -18.84 10.74
N MET A 488 -51.75 -17.92 9.86
CA MET A 488 -51.87 -18.08 8.41
C MET A 488 -50.98 -19.22 7.90
N PHE A 489 -49.73 -19.28 8.34
CA PHE A 489 -48.82 -20.36 7.97
C PHE A 489 -49.27 -21.71 8.53
N SER A 490 -49.82 -21.74 9.75
CA SER A 490 -50.34 -22.97 10.35
C SER A 490 -51.47 -23.58 9.51
N GLN A 491 -52.42 -22.77 9.04
CA GLN A 491 -53.51 -23.24 8.18
C GLN A 491 -53.01 -23.82 6.84
N VAL A 492 -51.98 -23.21 6.26
CA VAL A 492 -51.36 -23.73 5.03
C VAL A 492 -50.69 -25.08 5.30
N LEU A 493 -49.95 -25.20 6.40
CA LEU A 493 -49.22 -26.42 6.78
C LEU A 493 -50.16 -27.57 7.17
N GLU A 494 -51.38 -27.29 7.63
CA GLU A 494 -52.42 -28.31 7.84
C GLU A 494 -52.91 -28.94 6.52
N ILE A 495 -52.90 -28.17 5.42
CA ILE A 495 -53.32 -28.62 4.09
C ILE A 495 -52.17 -29.29 3.35
N ASP A 496 -51.00 -28.64 3.38
CA ASP A 496 -49.77 -29.11 2.74
C ASP A 496 -48.57 -28.98 3.71
N PRO A 497 -48.20 -30.07 4.40
CA PRO A 497 -47.06 -30.06 5.33
C PRO A 497 -45.71 -29.75 4.67
N ASP A 498 -45.60 -29.91 3.35
CA ASP A 498 -44.37 -29.70 2.58
C ASP A 498 -44.35 -28.32 1.89
N ASP A 499 -45.32 -27.43 2.16
CA ASP A 499 -45.33 -26.09 1.56
C ASP A 499 -44.08 -25.30 1.96
N LEU A 500 -43.29 -24.90 0.97
CA LEU A 500 -42.02 -24.22 1.15
C LEU A 500 -42.17 -22.86 1.86
N LEU A 501 -43.16 -22.07 1.44
CA LEU A 501 -43.32 -20.69 1.91
C LEU A 501 -43.85 -20.67 3.33
N ALA A 502 -44.74 -21.58 3.68
CA ALA A 502 -45.30 -21.72 5.02
C ALA A 502 -44.26 -22.29 6.00
N ASN A 503 -43.47 -23.29 5.61
CA ASN A 503 -42.37 -23.78 6.44
C ASN A 503 -41.29 -22.70 6.67
N SER A 504 -40.85 -22.01 5.61
CA SER A 504 -39.89 -20.92 5.74
C SER A 504 -40.45 -19.75 6.55
N GLY A 505 -41.73 -19.40 6.35
CA GLY A 505 -42.42 -18.31 7.04
C GLY A 505 -42.65 -18.59 8.52
N MET A 506 -43.09 -19.81 8.86
CA MET A 506 -43.25 -20.27 10.25
C MET A 506 -41.91 -20.28 10.98
N GLY A 507 -40.87 -20.83 10.35
CA GLY A 507 -39.51 -20.81 10.87
C GLY A 507 -39.00 -19.39 11.17
N ASN A 508 -39.18 -18.46 10.23
CA ASN A 508 -38.81 -17.06 10.40
C ASN A 508 -39.59 -16.36 11.53
N CYS A 509 -40.89 -16.63 11.65
CA CYS A 509 -41.72 -16.08 12.74
C CYS A 509 -41.21 -16.57 14.10
N LEU A 510 -40.93 -17.88 14.23
CA LEU A 510 -40.41 -18.47 15.46
C LEU A 510 -39.01 -17.92 15.81
N VAL A 511 -38.13 -17.71 14.83
CA VAL A 511 -36.84 -17.03 15.02
C VAL A 511 -37.05 -15.59 15.51
N THR A 512 -38.03 -14.87 14.97
CA THR A 512 -38.36 -13.49 15.40
C THR A 512 -38.89 -13.45 16.84
N LEU A 513 -39.66 -14.46 17.24
CA LEU A 513 -40.15 -14.64 18.61
C LEU A 513 -39.11 -15.16 19.58
N GLU A 514 -37.90 -15.46 19.09
CA GLU A 514 -36.79 -16.06 19.86
C GLU A 514 -37.11 -17.50 20.34
N GLU A 515 -38.05 -18.17 19.67
CA GLU A 515 -38.39 -19.59 19.88
C GLU A 515 -37.54 -20.49 18.97
N PHE A 516 -36.22 -20.38 19.12
CA PHE A 516 -35.25 -20.96 18.17
C PHE A 516 -35.39 -22.48 18.02
N GLU A 517 -35.57 -23.22 19.11
CA GLU A 517 -35.69 -24.69 19.06
C GLU A 517 -36.91 -25.14 18.23
N LYS A 518 -38.04 -24.42 18.37
CA LYS A 518 -39.26 -24.73 17.60
C LYS A 518 -39.12 -24.35 16.12
N SER A 519 -38.25 -23.41 15.78
CA SER A 519 -38.03 -22.98 14.40
C SER A 519 -37.29 -24.02 13.55
N LEU A 520 -36.41 -24.81 14.18
CA LEU A 520 -35.53 -25.76 13.50
C LEU A 520 -36.27 -26.73 12.55
N PRO A 521 -37.32 -27.46 12.98
CA PRO A 521 -38.00 -28.42 12.10
C PRO A 521 -38.58 -27.74 10.85
N TYR A 522 -39.16 -26.55 10.98
CA TYR A 522 -39.75 -25.82 9.83
C TYR A 522 -38.68 -25.32 8.86
N LEU A 523 -37.57 -24.78 9.37
CA LEU A 523 -36.49 -24.27 8.54
C LEU A 523 -35.72 -25.40 7.83
N GLN A 524 -35.49 -26.52 8.54
CA GLN A 524 -34.91 -27.73 7.95
C GLN A 524 -35.83 -28.30 6.86
N LYS A 525 -37.15 -28.32 7.11
CA LYS A 525 -38.13 -28.77 6.13
C LYS A 525 -38.16 -27.88 4.88
N ALA A 526 -38.09 -26.55 5.04
CA ALA A 526 -38.00 -25.63 3.91
C ALA A 526 -36.75 -25.89 3.04
N ILE A 527 -35.61 -26.19 3.66
CA ILE A 527 -34.37 -26.55 2.95
C ILE A 527 -34.48 -27.92 2.27
N GLU A 528 -35.12 -28.90 2.91
CA GLU A 528 -35.38 -30.22 2.34
C GLU A 528 -36.25 -30.13 1.08
N VAL A 529 -37.36 -29.40 1.16
CA VAL A 529 -38.30 -29.17 0.05
C VAL A 529 -37.63 -28.43 -1.10
N LYS A 530 -36.84 -27.40 -0.79
CA LYS A 530 -36.09 -26.64 -1.81
C LYS A 530 -34.70 -26.29 -1.29
N PRO A 531 -33.66 -27.10 -1.60
CA PRO A 531 -32.27 -26.83 -1.20
C PRO A 531 -31.70 -25.52 -1.76
N THR A 532 -32.40 -24.91 -2.70
CA THR A 532 -32.00 -23.64 -3.32
C THR A 532 -32.69 -22.42 -2.69
N HIS A 533 -33.44 -22.58 -1.58
CA HIS A 533 -34.12 -21.49 -0.87
C HIS A 533 -33.19 -20.86 0.16
N THR A 534 -32.49 -19.80 -0.25
CA THR A 534 -31.35 -19.21 0.47
C THR A 534 -31.73 -18.52 1.79
N VAL A 535 -32.97 -18.03 1.93
CA VAL A 535 -33.45 -17.36 3.15
C VAL A 535 -33.54 -18.32 4.34
N ALA A 536 -33.96 -19.57 4.11
CA ALA A 536 -34.06 -20.57 5.18
C ALA A 536 -32.70 -20.95 5.79
N TYR A 537 -31.61 -20.87 5.02
CA TYR A 537 -30.24 -21.07 5.54
C TYR A 537 -29.84 -19.96 6.52
N VAL A 538 -30.19 -18.71 6.23
CA VAL A 538 -29.90 -17.56 7.10
C VAL A 538 -30.62 -17.71 8.44
N ASP A 539 -31.93 -18.01 8.39
CA ASP A 539 -32.74 -18.15 9.60
C ASP A 539 -32.35 -19.39 10.42
N LEU A 540 -32.00 -20.50 9.75
CA LEU A 540 -31.57 -21.73 10.42
C LEU A 540 -30.23 -21.57 11.12
N ALA A 541 -29.26 -20.93 10.46
CA ALA A 541 -27.98 -20.61 11.07
C ALA A 541 -28.14 -19.70 12.29
N LYS A 542 -29.00 -18.68 12.19
CA LYS A 542 -29.33 -17.78 13.32
C LYS A 542 -29.94 -18.55 14.49
N ALA A 543 -30.87 -19.47 14.22
CA ALA A 543 -31.46 -20.32 15.26
C ALA A 543 -30.41 -21.20 15.94
N PHE A 544 -29.54 -21.87 15.20
CA PHE A 544 -28.46 -22.68 15.78
C PHE A 544 -27.47 -21.84 16.60
N ALA A 545 -27.06 -20.67 16.10
CA ALA A 545 -26.15 -19.78 16.81
C ALA A 545 -26.75 -19.29 18.14
N ALA A 546 -28.04 -18.94 18.16
CA ALA A 546 -28.74 -18.53 19.38
C ALA A 546 -28.93 -19.66 20.40
N LEU A 547 -28.89 -20.92 19.97
CA LEU A 547 -28.91 -22.12 20.82
C LEU A 547 -27.49 -22.57 21.26
N ASP A 548 -26.46 -21.75 21.01
CA ASP A 548 -25.05 -22.05 21.23
C ASP A 548 -24.52 -23.29 20.47
N ARG A 549 -25.19 -23.64 19.36
CA ARG A 549 -24.83 -24.73 18.44
C ARG A 549 -23.98 -24.22 17.29
N LYS A 550 -22.83 -23.63 17.64
CA LYS A 550 -21.93 -22.93 16.70
C LYS A 550 -21.40 -23.83 15.56
N PRO A 551 -21.01 -25.09 15.79
CA PRO A 551 -20.54 -25.97 14.71
C PRO A 551 -21.63 -26.19 13.65
N GLU A 552 -22.87 -26.45 14.08
CA GLU A 552 -24.00 -26.63 13.17
C GLU A 552 -24.36 -25.33 12.44
N ALA A 553 -24.30 -24.18 13.12
CA ALA A 553 -24.49 -22.88 12.48
C ALA A 553 -23.45 -22.62 11.37
N ALA A 554 -22.16 -22.86 11.64
CA ALA A 554 -21.10 -22.69 10.66
C ALA A 554 -21.25 -23.61 9.44
N GLU A 555 -21.66 -24.88 9.66
CA GLU A 555 -21.90 -25.83 8.58
C GLU A 555 -23.07 -25.38 7.67
N ILE A 556 -24.18 -24.93 8.26
CA ILE A 556 -25.34 -24.41 7.51
C ILE A 556 -24.96 -23.15 6.71
N LEU A 557 -24.17 -22.25 7.30
CA LEU A 557 -23.70 -21.04 6.63
C LEU A 557 -22.81 -21.35 5.43
N GLN A 558 -21.85 -22.27 5.56
CA GLN A 558 -20.98 -22.67 4.44
C GLN A 558 -21.79 -23.24 3.28
N LYS A 559 -22.73 -24.16 3.58
CA LYS A 559 -23.64 -24.73 2.58
C LYS A 559 -24.51 -23.64 1.92
N GLY A 560 -25.09 -22.75 2.72
CA GLY A 560 -25.93 -21.66 2.23
C GLY A 560 -25.17 -20.66 1.35
N ILE A 561 -23.92 -20.34 1.67
CA ILE A 561 -23.04 -19.47 0.87
C ILE A 561 -22.79 -20.07 -0.52
N GLU A 562 -22.48 -21.37 -0.61
CA GLU A 562 -22.30 -22.04 -1.90
C GLU A 562 -23.56 -21.96 -2.76
N VAL A 563 -24.73 -22.19 -2.15
CA VAL A 563 -26.04 -22.13 -2.83
C VAL A 563 -26.35 -20.70 -3.29
N ALA A 564 -26.15 -19.71 -2.43
CA ALA A 564 -26.44 -18.31 -2.74
C ALA A 564 -25.49 -17.75 -3.81
N SER A 565 -24.21 -18.13 -3.78
CA SER A 565 -23.21 -17.76 -4.78
C SER A 565 -23.58 -18.28 -6.17
N LYS A 566 -23.99 -19.57 -6.27
CA LYS A 566 -24.43 -20.17 -7.55
C LYS A 566 -25.69 -19.52 -8.12
N ARG A 567 -26.57 -18.98 -7.27
CA ARG A 567 -27.83 -18.32 -7.68
C ARG A 567 -27.70 -16.82 -7.96
N GLY A 568 -26.67 -16.17 -7.40
CA GLY A 568 -26.56 -14.71 -7.40
C GLY A 568 -27.46 -14.03 -6.35
N ASP A 569 -27.87 -14.73 -5.29
CA ASP A 569 -28.69 -14.19 -4.20
C ASP A 569 -27.81 -13.35 -3.24
N MET A 570 -27.50 -12.12 -3.65
CA MET A 570 -26.47 -11.29 -2.99
C MET A 570 -26.78 -10.92 -1.54
N MET A 571 -28.06 -10.78 -1.17
CA MET A 571 -28.45 -10.35 0.18
C MET A 571 -28.28 -11.48 1.21
N PRO A 572 -28.85 -12.69 1.03
CA PRO A 572 -28.53 -13.85 1.88
C PRO A 572 -27.04 -14.18 1.90
N LEU A 573 -26.35 -14.10 0.75
CA LEU A 573 -24.91 -14.37 0.66
C LEU A 573 -24.10 -13.47 1.63
N LYS A 574 -24.32 -12.16 1.58
CA LYS A 574 -23.64 -11.21 2.46
C LYS A 574 -23.98 -11.45 3.93
N SER A 575 -25.25 -11.71 4.23
CA SER A 575 -25.70 -11.99 5.60
C SER A 575 -25.00 -13.24 6.17
N MET A 576 -24.91 -14.32 5.39
CA MET A 576 -24.29 -15.55 5.83
C MET A 576 -22.77 -15.40 5.99
N GLN A 577 -22.10 -14.67 5.10
CA GLN A 577 -20.67 -14.38 5.22
C GLN A 577 -20.36 -13.55 6.48
N ALA A 578 -21.21 -12.58 6.81
CA ALA A 578 -21.08 -11.79 8.04
C ALA A 578 -21.25 -12.66 9.28
N GLN A 579 -22.32 -13.45 9.35
CA GLN A 579 -22.56 -14.37 10.47
C GLN A 579 -21.44 -15.41 10.64
N LEU A 580 -20.90 -15.94 9.54
CA LEU A 580 -19.81 -16.91 9.59
C LEU A 580 -18.51 -16.28 10.12
N LYS A 581 -18.29 -14.99 9.84
CA LYS A 581 -17.16 -14.23 10.38
C LYS A 581 -17.30 -13.97 11.89
N GLU A 582 -18.52 -13.79 12.39
CA GLU A 582 -18.78 -13.58 13.82
C GLU A 582 -18.64 -14.87 14.66
N LEU A 583 -18.75 -16.04 14.02
CA LEU A 583 -18.59 -17.35 14.69
C LEU A 583 -17.12 -17.81 14.80
N ASN A 584 -16.21 -17.21 14.03
CA ASN A 584 -14.76 -17.47 14.03
C ASN A 584 -14.02 -16.44 14.87
#